data_AF-A0A843J169-F1
#
_entry.id   AF-A0A843J169-F1
#
_cell.length_a   1.000
_cell.length_b   1.000
_cell.length_c   1.000
_cell.angle_alpha   90.00
_cell.angle_beta   90.00
_cell.angle_gamma   90.00
#
_symmetry.space_group_name_H-M   'P 1'
#
loop_
_entity.id
_entity.type
_entity.pdbx_description
1 polymer ?
#
loop_
_entity_poly.entity_id
_entity_poly.type
_entity_poly.pdbx_seq_one_letter_code
_entity_poly.pdbx_strand_id
1 'polypeptide(L)'
;MKPIRLRDFVEDKDGWIYAVSAYDNSERAGCVLRYVPDENGERVSKSGVHYKKYDFEPAFEFIRKHKPQYLDVVHRIPLADIKRVIKPDEEIGNVIARNKRVAKLAEVF
;
A
#
# COMPACT_ATOMS: atom_id res chain seq x y z
N MET A 1 15.45 -6.72 -5.54
CA MET A 1 14.23 -6.35 -4.80
C MET A 1 13.71 -7.61 -4.09
N LYS A 2 13.27 -7.53 -2.82
CA LYS A 2 12.63 -8.69 -2.15
C LYS A 2 11.32 -9.06 -2.88
N PRO A 3 10.92 -10.34 -2.91
CA PRO A 3 9.69 -10.75 -3.60
C PRO A 3 8.47 -10.05 -2.99
N ILE A 4 7.51 -9.64 -3.81
CA ILE A 4 6.25 -9.04 -3.37
C ILE A 4 5.35 -10.16 -2.82
N ARG A 5 4.96 -10.06 -1.56
CA ARG A 5 4.20 -11.07 -0.81
C ARG A 5 2.85 -10.51 -0.38
N LEU A 6 1.92 -11.42 -0.14
CA LEU A 6 0.65 -11.08 0.50
C LEU A 6 0.89 -10.30 1.80
N ARG A 7 0.07 -9.27 2.04
CA ARG A 7 0.14 -8.31 3.17
C ARG A 7 1.23 -7.25 3.08
N ASP A 8 2.09 -7.28 2.06
CA ASP A 8 2.90 -6.12 1.73
C ASP A 8 2.04 -4.96 1.23
N PHE A 9 2.64 -3.78 1.14
CA PHE A 9 2.10 -2.67 0.38
C PHE A 9 3.06 -2.29 -0.75
N VAL A 10 2.53 -1.70 -1.81
CA VAL A 10 3.33 -1.13 -2.90
C VAL A 10 2.94 0.31 -3.12
N GLU A 11 3.92 1.16 -3.39
CA GLU A 11 3.73 2.54 -3.82
C GLU A 11 4.11 2.64 -5.29
N ASP A 12 3.23 3.22 -6.11
CA ASP A 12 3.54 3.50 -7.51
C ASP A 12 4.27 4.84 -7.70
N LYS A 13 4.61 5.17 -8.95
CA LYS A 13 5.33 6.41 -9.27
C LYS A 13 4.54 7.69 -8.95
N ASP A 14 3.22 7.63 -8.88
CA ASP A 14 2.34 8.76 -8.53
C ASP A 14 2.09 8.84 -7.01
N GLY A 15 2.75 7.97 -6.23
CA GLY A 15 2.62 7.93 -4.78
C GLY A 15 1.37 7.20 -4.29
N TRP A 16 0.65 6.47 -5.15
CA TRP A 16 -0.55 5.74 -4.72
C TRP A 16 -0.12 4.46 -4.03
N ILE A 17 -0.79 4.13 -2.94
CA ILE A 17 -0.45 2.98 -2.10
C ILE A 17 -1.53 1.92 -2.22
N TYR A 18 -1.09 0.70 -2.49
CA TYR A 18 -1.92 -0.47 -2.67
C TYR A 18 -1.54 -1.55 -1.68
N ALA A 19 -2.54 -2.28 -1.17
CA ALA A 19 -2.31 -3.47 -0.37
C ALA A 19 -2.20 -4.69 -1.29
N VAL A 20 -1.16 -5.49 -1.13
CA VAL A 20 -0.97 -6.72 -1.91
C VAL A 20 -1.98 -7.76 -1.45
N SER A 21 -2.78 -8.25 -2.40
CA SER A 21 -3.92 -9.15 -2.16
C SER A 21 -3.84 -10.45 -2.97
N ALA A 22 -2.78 -10.65 -3.76
CA ALA A 22 -2.54 -11.87 -4.54
C ALA A 22 -1.18 -12.52 -4.19
N TYR A 23 -1.02 -13.78 -4.60
CA TYR A 23 0.21 -14.56 -4.42
C TYR A 23 1.09 -14.56 -5.68
N ASP A 24 0.50 -14.40 -6.86
CA ASP A 24 1.16 -14.45 -8.17
C ASP A 24 1.66 -13.05 -8.60
N ASN A 25 2.72 -12.58 -7.94
CA ASN A 25 3.24 -11.21 -8.11
C ASN A 25 4.53 -11.13 -8.96
N SER A 26 4.83 -12.14 -9.78
CA SER A 26 6.07 -12.22 -10.55
C SER A 26 6.12 -11.30 -11.76
N GLU A 27 4.98 -11.04 -12.41
CA GLU A 27 4.88 -10.18 -13.60
C GLU A 27 4.17 -8.85 -13.32
N ARG A 28 3.09 -8.92 -12.54
CA ARG A 28 2.29 -7.78 -12.07
C ARG A 28 1.88 -8.07 -10.64
N ALA A 29 1.94 -7.07 -9.77
CA ALA A 29 1.49 -7.22 -8.39
C ALA A 29 -0.05 -7.14 -8.34
N GLY A 30 -0.68 -8.18 -7.79
CA GLY A 30 -2.12 -8.19 -7.54
C GLY A 30 -2.46 -7.48 -6.23
N CYS A 31 -3.17 -6.36 -6.30
CA CYS A 31 -3.34 -5.44 -5.18
C CYS A 31 -4.73 -4.79 -5.17
N VAL A 32 -5.06 -4.12 -4.06
CA VAL A 32 -6.23 -3.23 -3.93
C VAL A 32 -5.76 -1.84 -3.52
N LEU A 33 -6.25 -0.79 -4.18
CA LEU A 33 -5.88 0.59 -3.88
C LEU A 33 -6.38 0.97 -2.48
N ARG A 34 -5.54 1.67 -1.72
CA ARG A 34 -5.86 2.05 -0.32
C ARG A 34 -5.68 3.52 -0.04
N TYR A 35 -4.64 4.15 -0.59
CA TYR A 35 -4.33 5.55 -0.29
C TYR A 35 -3.90 6.26 -1.56
N VAL A 36 -4.50 7.41 -1.82
CA VAL A 36 -4.14 8.30 -2.93
C VAL A 36 -3.73 9.64 -2.32
N PRO A 37 -2.60 10.25 -2.73
CA PRO A 37 -2.24 11.59 -2.28
C PRO A 37 -3.36 12.59 -2.54
N ASP A 38 -3.75 13.33 -1.50
CA ASP A 38 -4.81 14.33 -1.55
C ASP A 38 -4.50 15.36 -0.47
N GLU A 39 -4.36 16.64 -0.82
CA GLU A 39 -4.04 17.72 0.11
C GLU A 39 -5.09 17.85 1.23
N ASN A 40 -6.33 17.45 0.96
CA ASN A 40 -7.43 17.43 1.93
C ASN A 40 -7.65 16.04 2.54
N GLY A 41 -6.73 15.11 2.29
CA GLY A 41 -6.80 13.73 2.77
C GLY A 41 -6.74 13.62 4.29
N GLU A 42 -7.54 12.72 4.85
CA GLU A 42 -7.67 12.52 6.30
C GLU A 42 -6.54 11.69 6.92
N ARG A 43 -5.67 11.09 6.09
CA ARG A 43 -4.52 10.30 6.55
C ARG A 43 -3.24 11.05 6.29
N VAL A 44 -2.41 11.17 7.32
CA VAL A 44 -1.12 11.88 7.23
C VAL A 44 0.02 10.88 7.42
N SER A 45 0.93 10.84 6.46
CA SER A 45 2.16 10.06 6.55
C SER A 45 3.18 10.71 7.50
N LYS A 46 4.25 9.99 7.86
CA LYS A 46 5.32 10.56 8.70
C LYS A 46 5.99 11.79 8.08
N SER A 47 6.03 11.86 6.75
CA SER A 47 6.63 12.98 6.01
C SER A 47 5.64 14.13 5.78
N GLY A 48 4.45 14.09 6.38
CA GLY A 48 3.43 15.14 6.26
C GLY A 48 2.58 15.05 4.98
N VAL A 49 2.79 14.08 4.11
CA VAL A 49 1.95 13.89 2.92
C VAL A 49 0.57 13.39 3.36
N HIS A 50 -0.47 14.09 2.89
CA HIS A 50 -1.86 13.75 3.10
C HIS A 50 -2.37 12.76 2.05
N TYR A 51 -3.24 11.85 2.48
CA TYR A 51 -3.82 10.81 1.65
C TYR A 51 -5.30 10.65 1.96
N LYS A 52 -6.08 10.45 0.89
CA LYS A 52 -7.46 9.97 0.99
C LYS A 52 -7.46 8.44 1.08
N LYS A 53 -8.14 7.88 2.07
CA LYS A 53 -8.33 6.43 2.17
C LYS A 53 -9.45 5.97 1.26
N TYR A 54 -9.21 4.87 0.54
CA TYR A 54 -10.20 4.18 -0.25
C TYR A 54 -10.58 2.85 0.41
N ASP A 55 -11.89 2.58 0.44
CA ASP A 55 -12.44 1.26 0.70
C ASP A 55 -12.60 0.50 -0.63
N PHE A 56 -13.07 -0.74 -0.57
CA PHE A 56 -13.03 -1.68 -1.70
C PHE A 56 -13.75 -1.14 -2.95
N GLU A 57 -15.05 -0.87 -2.92
CA GLU A 57 -15.78 -0.44 -4.13
C GLU A 57 -15.26 0.89 -4.71
N PRO A 58 -15.09 1.96 -3.91
CA PRO A 58 -14.56 3.22 -4.43
C PRO A 58 -13.14 3.11 -5.01
N ALA A 59 -12.33 2.16 -4.53
CA ALA A 59 -10.99 1.90 -5.08
C ALA A 59 -11.05 1.43 -6.54
N PHE A 60 -11.97 0.51 -6.86
CA PHE A 60 -12.13 0.00 -8.23
C PHE A 60 -12.70 1.06 -9.17
N GLU A 61 -13.67 1.85 -8.72
CA GLU A 61 -14.18 3.00 -9.48
C GLU A 61 -13.08 4.01 -9.77
N PHE A 62 -12.25 4.31 -8.77
CA PHE A 62 -11.15 5.24 -8.92
C PHE A 62 -10.09 4.75 -9.91
N ILE A 63 -9.71 3.47 -9.82
CA ILE A 63 -8.77 2.85 -10.75
C ILE A 63 -9.33 2.82 -12.16
N ARG A 64 -10.61 2.45 -12.34
CA ARG A 64 -11.27 2.47 -13.64
C ARG A 64 -11.23 3.85 -14.30
N LYS A 65 -11.36 4.92 -13.52
CA LYS A 65 -11.34 6.29 -14.02
C LYS A 65 -9.94 6.79 -14.37
N HIS A 66 -8.93 6.47 -13.56
CA HIS A 66 -7.62 7.15 -13.65
C HIS A 66 -6.47 6.25 -14.11
N LYS A 67 -6.54 4.94 -13.84
CA LYS A 67 -5.56 3.94 -14.28
C LYS A 67 -6.26 2.67 -14.79
N PRO A 68 -7.12 2.78 -15.82
CA PRO A 68 -7.91 1.65 -16.30
C PRO A 68 -7.06 0.45 -16.71
N GLN A 69 -5.80 0.67 -17.12
CA GLN A 69 -4.84 -0.38 -17.44
C GLN A 69 -4.47 -1.29 -16.24
N TYR A 70 -4.74 -0.85 -15.01
CA TYR A 70 -4.54 -1.66 -13.80
C TYR A 70 -5.80 -2.44 -13.40
N LEU A 71 -6.95 -2.18 -14.03
CA LEU A 71 -8.22 -2.83 -13.68
C LEU A 71 -8.22 -4.31 -14.08
N ASP A 72 -8.58 -5.17 -13.13
CA ASP A 72 -8.76 -6.61 -13.26
C ASP A 72 -9.53 -7.11 -12.01
N VAL A 73 -9.67 -8.42 -11.76
CA VAL A 73 -10.32 -9.01 -10.56
C VAL A 73 -9.78 -8.42 -9.26
N VAL A 74 -8.46 -8.23 -9.20
CA VAL A 74 -7.76 -7.32 -8.28
C VAL A 74 -6.89 -6.42 -9.13
N HIS A 75 -6.51 -5.23 -8.68
CA HIS A 75 -5.67 -4.38 -9.52
C HIS A 75 -4.34 -5.06 -9.84
N ARG A 76 -3.93 -5.05 -11.11
CA ARG A 76 -2.65 -5.64 -11.56
C ARG A 76 -1.68 -4.52 -11.88
N ILE A 77 -0.77 -4.23 -10.97
CA ILE A 77 0.19 -3.13 -11.13
C ILE A 77 1.45 -3.68 -11.80
N PRO A 78 1.87 -3.17 -12.97
CA PRO A 78 3.13 -3.55 -13.59
C PRO A 78 4.31 -3.31 -12.64
N LEU A 79 5.25 -4.25 -12.55
CA LEU A 79 6.42 -4.08 -11.67
C LEU A 79 7.22 -2.82 -12.00
N ALA A 80 7.25 -2.43 -13.28
CA ALA A 80 7.92 -1.22 -13.74
C ALA A 80 7.31 0.08 -13.19
N ASP A 81 6.05 0.06 -12.75
CA ASP A 81 5.36 1.22 -12.16
C ASP A 81 5.46 1.27 -10.64
N ILE A 82 5.96 0.20 -10.01
CA ILE A 82 6.18 0.14 -8.58
C ILE A 82 7.46 0.89 -8.24
N LYS A 83 7.31 2.01 -7.54
CA LYS A 83 8.41 2.83 -7.03
C LYS A 83 9.07 2.18 -5.82
N ARG A 84 8.28 1.61 -4.90
CA ARG A 84 8.81 0.85 -3.76
C ARG A 84 7.81 -0.17 -3.21
N VAL A 85 8.35 -1.20 -2.58
CA VAL A 85 7.60 -2.19 -1.79
C VAL A 85 7.80 -1.85 -0.32
N ILE A 86 6.71 -1.74 0.43
CA ILE A 86 6.70 -1.47 1.86
C ILE A 86 6.40 -2.79 2.58
N LYS A 87 7.35 -3.22 3.40
CA LYS A 87 7.37 -4.51 4.09
C LYS A 87 6.98 -4.34 5.56
N PRO A 88 5.77 -4.76 5.99
CA PRO A 88 5.36 -4.60 7.38
C PRO A 88 6.27 -5.33 8.38
N ASP A 89 6.83 -6.48 8.00
CA ASP A 89 7.79 -7.24 8.79
C ASP A 89 9.10 -6.49 9.04
N GLU A 90 9.48 -5.59 8.13
CA GLU A 90 10.65 -4.71 8.31
C GLU A 90 10.29 -3.44 9.10
N GLU A 91 9.13 -2.84 8.81
CA GLU A 91 8.71 -1.57 9.43
C GLU A 91 8.22 -1.75 10.88
N ILE A 92 7.76 -2.93 11.29
CA ILE A 92 7.24 -3.16 12.64
C ILE A 92 8.28 -2.85 13.72
N GLY A 93 9.56 -3.17 13.49
CA GLY A 93 10.66 -2.80 14.40
C GLY A 93 10.78 -1.28 14.58
N ASN A 94 10.68 -0.53 13.49
CA ASN A 94 10.68 0.94 13.52
C ASN A 94 9.43 1.50 14.22
N VAL A 95 8.28 0.84 14.09
CA VAL A 95 7.05 1.22 14.79
C VAL A 95 7.18 0.98 16.30
N ILE A 96 7.69 -0.18 16.70
CA ILE A 96 7.95 -0.53 18.11
C ILE A 96 8.89 0.52 18.74
N ALA A 97 10.00 0.84 18.08
CA ALA A 97 10.99 1.78 18.60
C ALA A 97 10.44 3.19 18.88
N ARG A 98 9.45 3.65 18.10
CA ARG A 98 8.89 5.02 18.22
C ARG A 98 7.53 5.10 18.90
N ASN A 99 6.83 3.99 19.11
CA ASN A 99 5.48 3.98 19.69
C ASN A 99 5.42 3.10 20.93
N LYS A 100 5.42 3.74 22.11
CA LYS A 100 5.38 3.06 23.42
C LYS A 100 4.20 2.09 23.57
N ARG A 101 3.04 2.39 22.97
CA ARG A 101 1.86 1.50 23.05
C ARG A 101 2.10 0.22 22.24
N VAL A 102 2.71 0.33 21.06
CA VAL A 102 3.04 -0.82 20.23
C VAL A 102 4.18 -1.62 20.84
N ALA A 103 5.20 -0.96 21.42
CA ALA A 103 6.27 -1.64 22.15
C ALA A 103 5.72 -2.53 23.27
N LYS A 104 4.79 -2.00 24.09
CA LYS A 104 4.14 -2.77 25.15
C LYS A 104 3.34 -3.99 24.62
N LEU A 105 2.75 -3.89 23.42
CA LEU A 105 2.05 -5.02 22.81
C LEU A 105 3.03 -6.08 22.31
N ALA A 106 4.21 -5.68 21.84
CA ALA A 106 5.23 -6.59 21.34
C ALA A 106 5.85 -7.45 22.46
N GLU A 107 5.88 -6.97 23.69
CA GLU A 107 6.39 -7.72 24.87
C GLU A 107 5.54 -8.95 25.25
N VAL A 108 4.33 -9.07 24.71
CA VAL A 108 3.37 -10.15 25.03
C VAL A 108 3.50 -11.35 24.07
N PHE A 109 4.33 -11.25 23.04
CA PHE A 109 4.60 -12.29 22.04
C PHE A 109 6.07 -12.71 22.07
#